data_AF-A0A0W8IGY9-F1
#
_entry.id   AF-A0A0W8IGY9-F1
#
_cell.length_a   1.000
_cell.length_b   1.000
_cell.length_c   1.000
_cell.angle_alpha   90.00
_cell.angle_beta   90.00
_cell.angle_gamma   90.00
#
_symmetry.space_group_name_H-M   'P 1'
#
loop_
_entity.id
_entity.type
_entity.pdbx_description
1 polymer ?
#
loop_
_entity_poly.entity_id
_entity_poly.type
_entity_poly.pdbx_seq_one_letter_code
_entity_poly.pdbx_strand_id
1 'polypeptide(L)'
;MRGKVKGAAAVHRWFLLAEAALETNVENLNRLNVFPIPDSDTGENMLATIRACRASVEHSPSQDLGELFAAAGSEAMSQAYGNSGTLLAVLISGLAEPLHGHERLTISGLARALERAKVRSWSALTDPVAGTMLSVLDAVHAEVRHRAAEAQEPESRAALEAAMPYVVSRAFLAVQATREQLPALRQANVVDSGGSGLLVVLIALHATITGNEMDFAPLESLPGWQPSDAPTGADAWNHNDDAAAAAASHGTEAEAACAPGTAETSESSQASETSQDPEGSGVEVMCTVRLDPLGAASLRHALDDLGDSVIVTPIDAEADQDGSYRWRIHVHTREEPRTAAAVHAAGPVEAYSATGLHRSPHGHSGSEQANRDQPSRNKPSRNQE
;
A
#
# COMPACT_ATOMS: atom_id res chain seq x y z
N MET A 1 -0.86 16.81 -23.73
CA MET A 1 -1.39 15.80 -24.68
C MET A 1 -2.57 15.04 -24.06
N ARG A 2 -3.80 15.59 -24.13
CA ARG A 2 -4.99 14.88 -23.60
C ARG A 2 -5.31 13.66 -24.46
N GLY A 3 -5.08 12.45 -23.93
CA GLY A 3 -5.91 11.30 -24.30
C GLY A 3 -5.34 10.22 -25.23
N LYS A 4 -4.04 9.91 -25.19
CA LYS A 4 -3.47 8.74 -25.91
C LYS A 4 -2.75 7.73 -25.01
N VAL A 5 -2.88 7.84 -23.69
CA VAL A 5 -2.16 6.94 -22.80
C VAL A 5 -2.96 5.64 -22.66
N LYS A 6 -2.40 4.54 -23.17
CA LYS A 6 -2.91 3.16 -23.10
C LYS A 6 -1.73 2.23 -22.80
N GLY A 7 -2.00 0.97 -22.44
CA GLY A 7 -0.97 -0.04 -22.19
C GLY A 7 0.08 0.42 -21.18
N ALA A 8 1.36 0.09 -21.44
CA ALA A 8 2.47 0.36 -20.52
C ALA A 8 2.58 1.83 -20.13
N ALA A 9 2.43 2.75 -21.10
CA ALA A 9 2.54 4.17 -20.82
C ALA A 9 1.47 4.66 -19.81
N ALA A 10 0.27 4.07 -19.84
CA ALA A 10 -0.82 4.47 -18.95
C ALA A 10 -0.60 3.95 -17.53
N VAL A 11 -0.21 2.69 -17.43
CA VAL A 11 0.09 2.04 -16.16
C VAL A 11 1.31 2.69 -15.51
N HIS A 12 2.38 2.94 -16.28
CA HIS A 12 3.56 3.65 -15.81
C HIS A 12 3.22 5.08 -15.32
N ARG A 13 2.43 5.84 -16.10
CA ARG A 13 2.01 7.19 -15.68
C ARG A 13 1.19 7.16 -14.39
N TRP A 14 0.29 6.19 -14.24
CA TRP A 14 -0.46 6.03 -13.00
C TRP A 14 0.45 5.77 -11.81
N PHE A 15 1.37 4.80 -11.91
CA PHE A 15 2.29 4.50 -10.81
C PHE A 15 3.25 5.65 -10.52
N LEU A 16 3.70 6.40 -11.54
CA LEU A 16 4.53 7.59 -11.35
C LEU A 16 3.79 8.68 -10.55
N LEU A 17 2.52 8.95 -10.89
CA LEU A 17 1.72 9.92 -10.14
C LEU A 17 1.40 9.42 -8.73
N ALA A 18 1.09 8.12 -8.58
CA ALA A 18 0.80 7.53 -7.28
C ALA A 18 2.04 7.51 -6.37
N GLU A 19 3.22 7.18 -6.91
CA GLU A 19 4.49 7.19 -6.17
C GLU A 19 4.71 8.57 -5.56
N ALA A 20 4.64 9.60 -6.39
CA ALA A 20 5.02 10.92 -5.95
C ALA A 20 3.95 11.57 -5.05
N ALA A 21 2.68 11.23 -5.26
CA ALA A 21 1.61 11.57 -4.33
C ALA A 21 1.77 10.88 -2.97
N LEU A 22 2.17 9.60 -2.93
CA LEU A 22 2.47 8.90 -1.68
C LEU A 22 3.71 9.47 -1.00
N GLU A 23 4.78 9.77 -1.75
CA GLU A 23 6.02 10.36 -1.24
C GLU A 23 5.76 11.66 -0.48
N THR A 24 4.93 12.53 -1.05
CA THR A 24 4.54 13.81 -0.42
C THR A 24 3.72 13.60 0.89
N ASN A 25 3.13 12.41 1.07
CA ASN A 25 2.17 12.12 2.14
C ASN A 25 2.58 10.98 3.06
N VAL A 26 3.84 10.50 3.01
CA VAL A 26 4.35 9.43 3.88
C VAL A 26 4.08 9.75 5.35
N GLU A 27 4.48 10.93 5.81
CA GLU A 27 4.30 11.35 7.20
C GLU A 27 2.83 11.42 7.63
N ASN A 28 1.95 11.82 6.71
CA ASN A 28 0.50 11.81 6.95
C ASN A 28 -0.01 10.39 7.18
N LEU A 29 0.37 9.46 6.31
CA LEU A 29 -0.05 8.07 6.39
C LEU A 29 0.49 7.38 7.65
N ASN A 30 1.74 7.66 8.02
CA ASN A 30 2.38 7.14 9.23
C ASN A 30 1.70 7.64 10.50
N ARG A 31 1.35 8.92 10.54
CA ARG A 31 0.63 9.50 11.68
C ARG A 31 -0.76 8.89 11.89
N LEU A 32 -1.42 8.47 10.81
CA LEU A 32 -2.72 7.79 10.88
C LEU A 32 -2.60 6.32 11.33
N ASN A 33 -1.40 5.73 11.28
CA ASN A 33 -1.18 4.31 11.51
C ASN A 33 -1.30 3.96 13.00
N VAL A 34 -2.52 3.65 13.43
CA VAL A 34 -2.85 3.24 14.81
C VAL A 34 -3.42 1.83 14.89
N PHE A 35 -3.61 1.15 13.76
CA PHE A 35 -4.20 -0.18 13.64
C PHE A 35 -3.64 -0.94 12.41
N PRO A 36 -3.41 -2.26 12.49
CA PRO A 36 -3.48 -3.09 13.71
C PRO A 36 -2.32 -2.84 14.65
N ILE A 37 -1.19 -2.35 14.12
CA ILE A 37 0.03 -2.08 14.88
C ILE A 37 0.45 -0.62 14.65
N PRO A 38 0.67 0.17 15.71
CA PRO A 38 1.09 1.56 15.61
C PRO A 38 2.61 1.68 15.48
N ASP A 39 3.17 1.13 14.40
CA ASP A 39 4.60 1.14 14.05
C ASP A 39 4.99 2.34 13.16
N SER A 40 4.00 3.13 12.71
CA SER A 40 4.22 4.37 11.95
C SER A 40 4.97 4.19 10.63
N ASP A 41 4.75 3.08 9.91
CA ASP A 41 5.45 2.75 8.67
C ASP A 41 4.54 2.62 7.41
N THR A 42 3.23 2.89 7.56
CA THR A 42 2.25 2.62 6.49
C THR A 42 2.59 3.38 5.21
N GLY A 43 3.05 4.63 5.33
CA GLY A 43 3.45 5.48 4.23
C GLY A 43 4.65 4.93 3.47
N GLU A 44 5.72 4.54 4.17
CA GLU A 44 6.91 3.92 3.58
C GLU A 44 6.55 2.61 2.89
N ASN A 45 5.76 1.76 3.54
CA ASN A 45 5.36 0.45 3.01
C ASN A 45 4.54 0.58 1.71
N MET A 46 3.58 1.51 1.67
CA MET A 46 2.79 1.75 0.45
C MET A 46 3.61 2.43 -0.65
N LEU A 47 4.51 3.37 -0.30
CA LEU A 47 5.40 4.01 -1.25
C LEU A 47 6.37 3.01 -1.90
N ALA A 48 7.01 2.16 -1.09
CA ALA A 48 7.89 1.10 -1.59
C ALA A 48 7.16 0.14 -2.52
N THR A 49 5.91 -0.21 -2.20
CA THR A 49 5.05 -1.06 -3.02
C THR A 49 4.75 -0.45 -4.39
N ILE A 50 4.39 0.85 -4.44
CA ILE A 50 4.14 1.54 -5.71
C ILE A 50 5.43 1.77 -6.51
N ARG A 51 6.57 2.01 -5.86
CA ARG A 51 7.89 2.07 -6.52
C ARG A 51 8.24 0.77 -7.23
N ALA A 52 8.03 -0.36 -6.55
CA ALA A 52 8.21 -1.69 -7.14
C ALA A 52 7.28 -1.90 -8.36
N CYS A 53 6.00 -1.53 -8.24
CA CYS A 53 5.06 -1.54 -9.35
C CYS A 53 5.56 -0.71 -10.55
N ARG A 54 5.97 0.55 -10.31
CA ARG A 54 6.45 1.46 -11.36
C ARG A 54 7.66 0.90 -12.09
N ALA A 55 8.68 0.46 -11.33
CA ALA A 55 9.92 -0.06 -11.89
C ALA A 55 9.69 -1.28 -12.79
N SER A 56 8.74 -2.15 -12.42
CA SER A 56 8.40 -3.35 -13.21
C SER A 56 7.79 -3.05 -14.59
N VAL A 57 7.12 -1.90 -14.75
CA VAL A 57 6.41 -1.55 -15.99
C VAL A 57 7.13 -0.50 -16.85
N GLU A 58 8.11 0.21 -16.29
CA GLU A 58 8.83 1.31 -16.94
C GLU A 58 9.44 0.92 -18.29
N HIS A 59 10.00 -0.29 -18.38
CA HIS A 59 10.64 -0.82 -19.58
C HIS A 59 9.90 -2.02 -20.17
N SER A 60 8.63 -2.23 -19.82
CA SER A 60 7.87 -3.38 -20.31
C SER A 60 7.57 -3.25 -21.81
N PRO A 61 7.84 -4.29 -22.61
CA PRO A 61 7.46 -4.30 -24.03
C PRO A 61 5.96 -4.54 -24.24
N SER A 62 5.23 -4.99 -23.21
CA SER A 62 3.82 -5.36 -23.33
C SER A 62 2.91 -4.13 -23.37
N GLN A 63 1.83 -4.23 -24.14
CA GLN A 63 0.72 -3.28 -24.09
C GLN A 63 -0.51 -3.86 -23.37
N ASP A 64 -0.44 -5.13 -22.99
CA ASP A 64 -1.52 -5.86 -22.32
C ASP A 64 -1.61 -5.45 -20.85
N LEU A 65 -2.75 -4.92 -20.44
CA LEU A 65 -2.95 -4.49 -19.06
C LEU A 65 -2.87 -5.67 -18.08
N GLY A 66 -3.32 -6.85 -18.47
CA GLY A 66 -3.22 -8.04 -17.63
C GLY A 66 -1.78 -8.44 -17.37
N GLU A 67 -0.94 -8.48 -18.41
CA GLU A 67 0.50 -8.75 -18.27
C GLU A 67 1.20 -7.68 -17.43
N LEU A 68 0.88 -6.40 -17.65
CA LEU A 68 1.47 -5.28 -16.91
C LEU A 68 1.12 -5.33 -15.42
N PHE A 69 -0.14 -5.58 -15.06
CA PHE A 69 -0.55 -5.70 -13.66
C PHE A 69 -0.08 -7.01 -13.01
N ALA A 70 0.09 -8.09 -13.78
CA ALA A 70 0.69 -9.33 -13.28
C ALA A 70 2.16 -9.10 -12.89
N ALA A 71 2.94 -8.45 -13.78
CA ALA A 71 4.33 -8.10 -13.51
C ALA A 71 4.44 -7.14 -12.31
N ALA A 72 3.64 -6.07 -12.29
CA ALA A 72 3.61 -5.11 -11.20
C ALA A 72 3.24 -5.73 -9.86
N GLY A 73 2.19 -6.55 -9.82
CA GLY A 73 1.75 -7.24 -8.62
C GLY A 73 2.80 -8.23 -8.10
N SER A 74 3.44 -9.01 -8.99
CA SER A 74 4.49 -9.97 -8.60
C SER A 74 5.72 -9.27 -8.02
N GLU A 75 6.18 -8.19 -8.66
CA GLU A 75 7.33 -7.42 -8.17
C GLU A 75 6.99 -6.75 -6.84
N ALA A 76 5.83 -6.10 -6.76
CA ALA A 76 5.33 -5.48 -5.53
C ALA A 76 5.24 -6.48 -4.38
N MET A 77 4.76 -7.71 -4.61
CA MET A 77 4.61 -8.71 -3.55
C MET A 77 5.95 -9.29 -3.09
N SER A 78 6.95 -9.30 -3.97
CA SER A 78 8.33 -9.69 -3.63
C SER A 78 9.03 -8.65 -2.76
N GLN A 79 8.70 -7.37 -2.97
CA GLN A 79 9.29 -6.23 -2.25
C GLN A 79 8.40 -5.67 -1.13
N ALA A 80 7.15 -6.10 -1.02
CA ALA A 80 6.21 -5.57 -0.06
C ALA A 80 6.67 -5.88 1.36
N TYR A 81 6.61 -4.89 2.23
CA TYR A 81 6.79 -4.95 3.69
C TYR A 81 5.50 -4.49 4.38
N GLY A 82 5.26 -4.96 5.60
CA GLY A 82 4.08 -4.60 6.36
C GLY A 82 2.75 -5.07 5.75
N ASN A 83 1.69 -4.87 6.51
CA ASN A 83 0.33 -5.26 6.11
C ASN A 83 -0.20 -4.38 4.98
N SER A 84 0.03 -3.07 5.06
CA SER A 84 -0.46 -2.10 4.08
C SER A 84 0.18 -2.29 2.71
N GLY A 85 1.51 -2.48 2.66
CA GLY A 85 2.25 -2.77 1.43
C GLY A 85 1.84 -4.11 0.83
N THR A 86 1.80 -5.17 1.65
CA THR A 86 1.41 -6.51 1.18
C THR A 86 -0.02 -6.53 0.64
N LEU A 87 -0.98 -5.91 1.34
CA LEU A 87 -2.37 -5.86 0.88
C LEU A 87 -2.56 -5.02 -0.39
N LEU A 88 -1.80 -3.91 -0.53
CA LEU A 88 -1.78 -3.12 -1.75
C LEU A 88 -1.20 -3.93 -2.92
N ALA A 89 -0.13 -4.69 -2.70
CA ALA A 89 0.43 -5.59 -3.72
C ALA A 89 -0.59 -6.66 -4.17
N VAL A 90 -1.32 -7.26 -3.22
CA VAL A 90 -2.39 -8.22 -3.50
C VAL A 90 -3.50 -7.57 -4.34
N LEU A 91 -3.89 -6.35 -4.02
CA LEU A 91 -4.89 -5.59 -4.78
C LEU A 91 -4.41 -5.39 -6.22
N ILE A 92 -3.20 -4.87 -6.42
CA ILE A 92 -2.63 -4.62 -7.76
C ILE A 92 -2.54 -5.91 -8.57
N SER A 93 -2.02 -7.00 -7.97
CA SER A 93 -1.97 -8.32 -8.58
C SER A 93 -3.37 -8.83 -8.98
N GLY A 94 -4.37 -8.55 -8.15
CA GLY A 94 -5.75 -8.91 -8.40
C GLY A 94 -6.39 -8.22 -9.61
N LEU A 95 -5.83 -7.11 -10.10
CA LEU A 95 -6.32 -6.42 -11.30
C LEU A 95 -5.97 -7.14 -12.61
N ALA A 96 -4.96 -8.02 -12.58
CA ALA A 96 -4.33 -8.58 -13.78
C ALA A 96 -5.27 -9.44 -14.64
N GLU A 97 -5.75 -10.58 -14.11
CA GLU A 97 -6.48 -11.59 -14.90
C GLU A 97 -7.68 -11.02 -15.68
N PRO A 98 -8.57 -10.18 -15.10
CA PRO A 98 -9.73 -9.66 -15.82
C PRO A 98 -9.39 -8.64 -16.92
N LEU A 99 -8.15 -8.13 -16.91
CA LEU A 99 -7.63 -7.15 -17.88
C LEU A 99 -6.73 -7.79 -18.95
N HIS A 100 -6.54 -9.11 -18.94
CA HIS A 100 -5.79 -9.79 -19.98
C HIS A 100 -6.49 -9.66 -21.35
N GLY A 101 -5.70 -9.48 -22.39
CA GLY A 101 -6.14 -9.18 -23.76
C GLY A 101 -6.55 -7.72 -23.99
N HIS A 102 -6.46 -6.85 -22.99
CA HIS A 102 -6.93 -5.47 -23.08
C HIS A 102 -5.77 -4.47 -22.99
N GLU A 103 -5.64 -3.57 -23.97
CA GLU A 103 -4.66 -2.47 -23.91
C GLU A 103 -5.21 -1.20 -23.24
N ARG A 104 -6.53 -1.13 -23.01
CA ARG A 104 -7.22 0.06 -22.50
C ARG A 104 -8.17 -0.31 -21.38
N LEU A 105 -8.12 0.48 -20.31
CA LEU A 105 -9.06 0.34 -19.21
C LEU A 105 -10.41 0.94 -19.61
N THR A 106 -11.48 0.22 -19.26
CA THR A 106 -12.89 0.65 -19.40
C THR A 106 -13.55 0.58 -18.03
N ILE A 107 -14.75 1.18 -17.86
CA ILE A 107 -15.43 1.08 -16.56
C ILE A 107 -15.89 -0.36 -16.28
N SER A 108 -16.30 -1.12 -17.30
CA SER A 108 -16.56 -2.56 -17.17
C SER A 108 -15.30 -3.36 -16.82
N GLY A 109 -14.17 -3.04 -17.46
CA GLY A 109 -12.88 -3.66 -17.17
C GLY A 109 -12.46 -3.41 -15.73
N LEU A 110 -12.55 -2.16 -15.28
CA LEU A 110 -12.25 -1.78 -13.89
C LEU A 110 -13.20 -2.46 -12.90
N ALA A 111 -14.49 -2.59 -13.20
CA ALA A 111 -15.45 -3.29 -12.34
C ALA A 111 -15.05 -4.77 -12.13
N ARG A 112 -14.73 -5.47 -13.23
CA ARG A 112 -14.29 -6.89 -13.17
C ARG A 112 -12.95 -7.03 -12.45
N ALA A 113 -12.01 -6.13 -12.71
CA ALA A 113 -10.70 -6.10 -12.07
C ALA A 113 -10.81 -5.88 -10.55
N LEU A 114 -11.63 -4.91 -10.13
CA LEU A 114 -11.85 -4.61 -8.72
C LEU A 114 -12.61 -5.72 -7.98
N GLU A 115 -13.58 -6.38 -8.63
CA GLU A 115 -14.25 -7.54 -8.02
C GLU A 115 -13.23 -8.65 -7.72
N ARG A 116 -12.34 -8.95 -8.67
CA ARG A 116 -11.28 -9.94 -8.42
C ARG A 116 -10.28 -9.48 -7.36
N ALA A 117 -9.81 -8.24 -7.44
CA ALA A 117 -8.89 -7.67 -6.46
C ALA A 117 -9.48 -7.72 -5.04
N LYS A 118 -10.76 -7.36 -4.90
CA LYS A 118 -11.52 -7.52 -3.66
C LYS A 118 -11.48 -8.97 -3.17
N VAL A 119 -11.92 -9.94 -3.98
CA VAL A 119 -11.95 -11.35 -3.57
C VAL A 119 -10.57 -11.83 -3.12
N ARG A 120 -9.51 -11.46 -3.84
CA ARG A 120 -8.12 -11.78 -3.47
C ARG A 120 -7.69 -11.12 -2.16
N SER A 121 -7.91 -9.82 -1.99
CA SER A 121 -7.55 -9.07 -0.79
C SER A 121 -8.25 -9.61 0.47
N TRP A 122 -9.55 -9.93 0.38
CA TRP A 122 -10.30 -10.53 1.49
C TRP A 122 -9.83 -11.95 1.81
N SER A 123 -9.46 -12.75 0.80
CA SER A 123 -9.03 -14.14 0.99
C SER A 123 -7.57 -14.28 1.43
N ALA A 124 -6.78 -13.22 1.30
CA ALA A 124 -5.37 -13.20 1.69
C ALA A 124 -5.19 -13.12 3.21
N LEU A 125 -6.15 -12.50 3.90
CA LEU A 125 -6.18 -12.31 5.35
C LEU A 125 -6.94 -13.44 6.03
N THR A 126 -6.48 -13.89 7.20
CA THR A 126 -7.23 -14.90 7.97
C THR A 126 -8.40 -14.28 8.75
N ASP A 127 -8.20 -13.12 9.37
CA ASP A 127 -9.25 -12.33 10.03
C ASP A 127 -9.36 -10.93 9.40
N PRO A 128 -10.12 -10.77 8.30
CA PRO A 128 -10.26 -9.49 7.63
C PRO A 128 -11.19 -8.55 8.41
N VAL A 129 -10.74 -7.32 8.62
CA VAL A 129 -11.38 -6.36 9.53
C VAL A 129 -12.02 -5.20 8.75
N ALA A 130 -13.29 -4.90 9.05
CA ALA A 130 -13.97 -3.70 8.54
C ALA A 130 -13.37 -2.42 9.13
N GLY A 131 -13.48 -1.28 8.44
CA GLY A 131 -12.80 -0.04 8.80
C GLY A 131 -11.32 0.00 8.43
N THR A 132 -10.87 -0.92 7.59
CA THR A 132 -9.52 -0.90 6.99
C THR A 132 -9.59 -0.55 5.50
N MET A 133 -8.46 -0.60 4.80
CA MET A 133 -8.35 -0.53 3.33
C MET A 133 -9.39 -1.40 2.60
N LEU A 134 -9.78 -2.54 3.18
CA LEU A 134 -10.83 -3.43 2.63
C LEU A 134 -12.19 -2.74 2.50
N SER A 135 -12.56 -1.90 3.46
CA SER A 135 -13.84 -1.17 3.43
C SER A 135 -13.87 -0.10 2.35
N VAL A 136 -12.72 0.52 2.08
CA VAL A 136 -12.56 1.48 0.97
C VAL A 136 -12.62 0.75 -0.37
N LEU A 137 -11.93 -0.38 -0.51
CA LEU A 137 -11.97 -1.22 -1.70
C LEU A 137 -13.40 -1.70 -2.02
N ASP A 138 -14.15 -2.16 -1.01
CA ASP A 138 -15.54 -2.59 -1.16
C ASP A 138 -16.45 -1.46 -1.65
N ALA A 139 -16.33 -0.26 -1.06
CA ALA A 139 -17.13 0.89 -1.44
C ALA A 139 -16.81 1.35 -2.87
N VAL A 140 -15.52 1.38 -3.23
CA VAL A 140 -15.03 1.75 -4.56
C VAL A 140 -15.50 0.76 -5.61
N HIS A 141 -15.37 -0.54 -5.36
CA HIS A 141 -15.89 -1.57 -6.25
C HIS A 141 -17.40 -1.42 -6.47
N ALA A 142 -18.18 -1.21 -5.41
CA ALA A 142 -19.63 -1.05 -5.52
C ALA A 142 -20.02 0.17 -6.38
N GLU A 143 -19.32 1.30 -6.22
CA GLU A 143 -19.55 2.51 -7.04
C GLU A 143 -19.14 2.28 -8.49
N VAL A 144 -17.96 1.70 -8.75
CA VAL A 144 -17.52 1.37 -10.11
C VAL A 144 -18.52 0.45 -10.81
N ARG A 145 -18.99 -0.60 -10.12
CA ARG A 145 -20.00 -1.52 -10.64
C ARG A 145 -21.32 -0.82 -10.96
N HIS A 146 -21.76 0.06 -10.08
CA HIS A 146 -22.97 0.86 -10.31
C HIS A 146 -22.81 1.77 -11.54
N ARG A 147 -21.68 2.47 -11.67
CA ARG A 147 -21.40 3.33 -12.84
C ARG A 147 -21.28 2.54 -14.14
N ALA A 148 -20.71 1.35 -14.10
CA ALA A 148 -20.65 0.46 -15.26
C ALA A 148 -22.05 0.04 -15.73
N ALA A 149 -22.96 -0.26 -14.80
CA ALA A 149 -24.34 -0.67 -15.12
C ALA A 149 -25.19 0.46 -15.70
N GLU A 150 -24.97 1.71 -15.26
CA GLU A 150 -25.72 2.90 -15.73
C GLU A 150 -25.14 3.49 -17.03
N ALA A 151 -23.92 3.13 -17.42
CA ALA A 151 -23.28 3.69 -18.59
C ALA A 151 -23.89 3.14 -19.88
N GLN A 152 -24.25 4.05 -20.80
CA GLN A 152 -24.77 3.67 -22.12
C GLN A 152 -23.70 2.97 -22.99
N GLU A 153 -22.45 3.42 -22.90
CA GLU A 153 -21.30 2.85 -23.61
C GLU A 153 -20.19 2.51 -22.61
N PRO A 154 -20.33 1.43 -21.82
CA PRO A 154 -19.45 1.15 -20.69
C PRO A 154 -18.03 0.73 -21.10
N GLU A 155 -17.83 0.36 -22.37
CA GLU A 155 -16.49 0.12 -22.94
C GLU A 155 -15.82 1.39 -23.48
N SER A 156 -16.52 2.53 -23.47
CA SER A 156 -15.95 3.79 -23.95
C SER A 156 -15.04 4.43 -22.90
N ARG A 157 -14.06 5.20 -23.39
CA ARG A 157 -13.22 6.06 -22.54
C ARG A 157 -14.04 7.14 -21.83
N ALA A 158 -15.03 7.70 -22.51
CA ALA A 158 -15.87 8.77 -21.95
C ALA A 158 -16.67 8.27 -20.73
N ALA A 159 -17.17 7.03 -20.76
CA ALA A 159 -17.85 6.44 -19.61
C ALA A 159 -16.91 6.28 -18.41
N LEU A 160 -15.67 5.82 -18.63
CA LEU A 160 -14.68 5.72 -17.56
C LEU A 160 -14.31 7.10 -16.99
N GLU A 161 -14.02 8.08 -17.85
CA GLU A 161 -13.71 9.45 -17.42
C GLU A 161 -14.85 10.07 -16.60
N ALA A 162 -16.11 9.90 -17.04
CA ALA A 162 -17.28 10.42 -16.35
C ALA A 162 -17.52 9.74 -14.99
N ALA A 163 -17.07 8.50 -14.80
CA ALA A 163 -17.22 7.77 -13.54
C ALA A 163 -16.20 8.19 -12.48
N MET A 164 -14.98 8.60 -12.87
CA MET A 164 -13.86 8.80 -11.93
C MET A 164 -14.12 9.79 -10.79
N PRO A 165 -14.78 10.96 -10.99
CA PRO A 165 -15.11 11.85 -9.88
C PRO A 165 -15.96 11.17 -8.79
N TYR A 166 -16.89 10.31 -9.19
CA TYR A 166 -17.73 9.57 -8.26
C TYR A 166 -16.94 8.47 -7.53
N VAL A 167 -16.00 7.82 -8.22
CA VAL A 167 -15.11 6.81 -7.63
C VAL A 167 -14.25 7.43 -6.53
N VAL A 168 -13.59 8.57 -6.80
CA VAL A 168 -12.78 9.29 -5.82
C VAL A 168 -13.64 9.78 -4.65
N SER A 169 -14.82 10.37 -4.94
CA SER A 169 -15.75 10.80 -3.90
C SER A 169 -16.21 9.64 -3.00
N ARG A 170 -16.48 8.46 -3.59
CA ARG A 170 -16.84 7.27 -2.83
C ARG A 170 -15.71 6.78 -1.94
N ALA A 171 -14.49 6.73 -2.47
CA ALA A 171 -13.30 6.36 -1.70
C ALA A 171 -13.13 7.29 -0.49
N PHE A 172 -13.22 8.61 -0.70
CA PHE A 172 -13.15 9.60 0.37
C PHE A 172 -14.21 9.40 1.46
N LEU A 173 -15.47 9.18 1.08
CA LEU A 173 -16.54 8.91 2.04
C LEU A 173 -16.30 7.60 2.81
N ALA A 174 -15.76 6.58 2.16
CA ALA A 174 -15.43 5.32 2.79
C ALA A 174 -14.27 5.46 3.79
N VAL A 175 -13.24 6.24 3.46
CA VAL A 175 -12.14 6.56 4.36
C VAL A 175 -12.65 7.30 5.61
N GLN A 176 -13.50 8.30 5.45
CA GLN A 176 -14.09 8.98 6.61
C GLN A 176 -14.90 8.03 7.50
N ALA A 177 -15.63 7.09 6.89
CA ALA A 177 -16.45 6.14 7.62
C ALA A 177 -15.61 5.13 8.43
N THR A 178 -14.34 4.90 8.08
CA THR A 178 -13.51 3.93 8.82
C THR A 178 -13.33 4.30 10.29
N ARG A 179 -13.26 5.60 10.60
CA ARG A 179 -13.21 6.11 11.97
C ARG A 179 -14.34 5.55 12.82
N GLU A 180 -15.54 5.43 12.26
CA GLU A 180 -16.71 4.92 12.98
C GLU A 180 -16.85 3.39 12.88
N GLN A 181 -16.08 2.72 12.04
CA GLN A 181 -16.12 1.27 11.90
C GLN A 181 -15.16 0.57 12.88
N LEU A 182 -14.06 1.23 13.27
CA LEU A 182 -13.07 0.67 14.19
C LEU A 182 -12.94 1.44 15.50
N PRO A 183 -13.07 0.77 16.67
CA PRO A 183 -12.87 1.40 17.97
C PRO A 183 -11.51 2.09 18.12
N ALA A 184 -10.43 1.48 17.63
CA ALA A 184 -9.09 2.06 17.69
C ALA A 184 -9.00 3.40 16.94
N LEU A 185 -9.51 3.44 15.71
CA LEU A 185 -9.57 4.66 14.89
C LEU A 185 -10.44 5.75 15.54
N ARG A 186 -11.62 5.37 16.07
CA ARG A 186 -12.50 6.29 16.80
C ARG A 186 -11.81 6.90 18.02
N GLN A 187 -11.15 6.09 18.84
CA GLN A 187 -10.50 6.53 20.07
C GLN A 187 -9.34 7.48 19.78
N ALA A 188 -8.55 7.19 18.73
CA ALA A 188 -7.47 8.06 18.27
C ALA A 188 -7.98 9.28 17.46
N ASN A 189 -9.28 9.32 17.11
CA ASN A 189 -9.90 10.32 16.25
C ASN A 189 -9.17 10.50 14.90
N VAL A 190 -8.78 9.38 14.29
CA VAL A 190 -8.13 9.31 12.98
C VAL A 190 -8.92 8.40 12.05
N VAL A 191 -8.69 8.53 10.75
CA VAL A 191 -9.15 7.57 9.74
C VAL A 191 -8.11 6.45 9.54
N ASP A 192 -8.45 5.46 8.72
CA ASP A 192 -7.56 4.33 8.43
C ASP A 192 -6.39 4.77 7.54
N SER A 193 -5.16 4.44 7.92
CA SER A 193 -3.95 4.81 7.16
C SER A 193 -3.92 4.13 5.79
N GLY A 194 -4.18 2.83 5.73
CA GLY A 194 -4.18 2.06 4.48
C GLY A 194 -5.29 2.50 3.52
N GLY A 195 -6.50 2.73 4.04
CA GLY A 195 -7.63 3.28 3.28
C GLY A 195 -7.34 4.68 2.74
N SER A 196 -6.70 5.54 3.55
CA SER A 196 -6.25 6.87 3.11
C SER A 196 -5.20 6.78 2.01
N GLY A 197 -4.23 5.86 2.12
CA GLY A 197 -3.25 5.60 1.07
C GLY A 197 -3.89 5.09 -0.22
N LEU A 198 -4.90 4.22 -0.13
CA LEU A 198 -5.64 3.76 -1.31
C LEU A 198 -6.39 4.93 -2.00
N LEU A 199 -6.93 5.87 -1.22
CA LEU A 199 -7.52 7.10 -1.77
C LEU A 199 -6.47 7.94 -2.52
N VAL A 200 -5.24 8.09 -2.00
CA VAL A 200 -4.13 8.75 -2.72
C VAL A 200 -3.88 8.07 -4.07
N VAL A 201 -3.79 6.73 -4.10
CA VAL A 201 -3.57 5.95 -5.32
C VAL A 201 -4.73 6.11 -6.33
N LEU A 202 -5.97 6.23 -5.85
CA LEU A 202 -7.15 6.46 -6.69
C LEU A 202 -7.24 7.89 -7.25
N ILE A 203 -6.77 8.89 -6.51
CA ILE A 203 -6.62 10.27 -7.01
C ILE A 203 -5.63 10.29 -8.19
N ALA A 204 -4.50 9.58 -8.07
CA ALA A 204 -3.54 9.43 -9.15
C ALA A 204 -4.13 8.69 -10.37
N LEU A 205 -4.97 7.68 -10.14
CA LEU A 205 -5.69 6.98 -11.22
C LEU A 205 -6.66 7.94 -11.95
N HIS A 206 -7.40 8.75 -11.20
CA HIS A 206 -8.30 9.77 -11.75
C HIS A 206 -7.56 10.79 -12.61
N ALA A 207 -6.45 11.34 -12.12
CA ALA A 207 -5.57 12.25 -12.87
C ALA A 207 -4.99 11.58 -14.13
N THR A 208 -4.73 10.27 -14.07
CA THR A 208 -4.26 9.48 -15.22
C THR A 208 -5.30 9.34 -16.30
N ILE A 209 -6.52 8.96 -15.91
CA ILE A 209 -7.63 8.72 -16.83
C ILE A 209 -8.10 10.02 -17.48
N THR A 210 -8.25 11.08 -16.70
CA THR A 210 -8.82 12.36 -17.18
C THR A 210 -7.78 13.29 -17.80
N GLY A 211 -6.49 13.10 -17.48
CA GLY A 211 -5.43 14.03 -17.85
C GLY A 211 -5.53 15.38 -17.12
N ASN A 212 -6.25 15.42 -15.99
CA ASN A 212 -6.28 16.56 -15.08
C ASN A 212 -5.17 16.43 -14.02
N GLU A 213 -4.93 17.50 -13.29
CA GLU A 213 -4.04 17.49 -12.13
C GLU A 213 -4.66 16.71 -10.96
N MET A 214 -3.81 16.27 -10.03
CA MET A 214 -4.26 15.62 -8.80
C MET A 214 -4.90 16.64 -7.88
N ASP A 215 -6.13 16.34 -7.42
CA ASP A 215 -6.84 17.13 -6.42
C ASP A 215 -6.74 16.45 -5.06
N PHE A 216 -6.03 17.08 -4.14
CA PHE A 216 -5.81 16.59 -2.77
C PHE A 216 -6.74 17.22 -1.74
N ALA A 217 -7.65 18.14 -2.13
CA ALA A 217 -8.60 18.75 -1.22
C ALA A 217 -9.44 17.73 -0.40
N PRO A 218 -9.83 16.55 -0.93
CA PRO A 218 -10.48 15.54 -0.11
C PRO A 218 -9.62 15.07 1.07
N LEU A 219 -8.31 14.88 0.88
CA LEU A 219 -7.41 14.38 1.93
C LEU A 219 -7.27 15.39 3.07
N GLU A 220 -7.14 16.68 2.73
CA GLU A 220 -6.97 17.77 3.71
C GLU A 220 -8.14 17.90 4.69
N SER A 221 -9.30 17.35 4.34
CA SER A 221 -10.48 17.33 5.19
C SER A 221 -10.61 16.09 6.09
N LEU A 222 -9.71 15.11 5.96
CA LEU A 222 -9.77 13.87 6.73
C LEU A 222 -9.32 14.07 8.19
N PRO A 223 -10.04 13.48 9.17
CA PRO A 223 -9.59 13.45 10.56
C PRO A 223 -8.18 12.85 10.72
N GLY A 224 -7.27 13.61 11.34
CA GLY A 224 -5.87 13.20 11.57
C GLY A 224 -4.91 13.56 10.44
N TRP A 225 -5.42 13.98 9.28
CA TRP A 225 -4.60 14.50 8.19
C TRP A 225 -4.12 15.92 8.52
N GLN A 226 -2.86 16.21 8.21
CA GLN A 226 -2.29 17.56 8.35
C GLN A 226 -1.84 18.04 6.97
N PRO A 227 -2.04 19.33 6.65
CA PRO A 227 -1.45 19.92 5.45
C PRO A 227 0.05 19.67 5.44
N SER A 228 0.58 19.21 4.30
CA SER A 228 2.03 19.11 4.12
C SER A 228 2.60 20.51 3.92
N ASP A 229 3.73 20.81 4.56
CA ASP A 229 4.51 22.03 4.29
C ASP A 229 5.27 21.95 2.95
N ALA A 230 5.22 20.80 2.27
CA ALA A 230 5.75 20.65 0.93
C ALA A 230 4.97 21.54 -0.05
N PRO A 231 5.62 22.16 -1.05
CA PRO A 231 4.96 23.07 -1.97
C PRO A 231 3.80 22.36 -2.68
N THR A 232 2.57 22.69 -2.26
CA THR A 232 1.34 22.29 -2.92
C THR A 232 1.16 23.19 -4.14
N GLY A 233 1.39 22.64 -5.32
CA GLY A 233 1.18 23.39 -6.54
C GLY A 233 1.24 22.53 -7.79
N ALA A 234 0.27 22.76 -8.66
CA ALA A 234 0.24 22.42 -10.08
C ALA A 234 1.60 22.54 -10.80
N ASP A 235 2.52 23.36 -10.29
CA ASP A 235 3.84 23.63 -10.87
C ASP A 235 4.89 22.52 -10.60
N ALA A 236 4.78 21.75 -9.52
CA ALA A 236 5.75 20.68 -9.21
C ALA A 236 5.61 19.44 -10.11
N TRP A 237 4.39 19.22 -10.63
CA TRP A 237 4.00 18.03 -11.38
C TRP A 237 4.12 18.19 -12.91
N ASN A 238 4.60 19.36 -13.37
CA ASN A 238 4.53 19.79 -14.77
C ASN A 238 5.76 19.45 -15.63
N HIS A 239 6.74 18.66 -15.16
CA HIS A 239 8.04 18.54 -15.84
C HIS A 239 8.47 17.14 -16.33
N ASN A 240 7.59 16.14 -16.37
CA ASN A 240 7.98 14.78 -16.80
C ASN A 240 7.43 14.30 -18.16
N ASP A 241 6.70 15.12 -18.91
CA ASP A 241 6.13 14.68 -20.20
C ASP A 241 7.13 14.73 -21.39
N ASP A 242 8.29 15.39 -21.26
CA ASP A 242 9.24 15.59 -22.39
C ASP A 242 10.50 14.69 -22.36
N ALA A 243 10.81 14.03 -21.24
CA ALA A 243 12.07 13.27 -21.10
C ALA A 243 12.06 11.89 -21.79
N ALA A 244 10.87 11.28 -21.96
CA ALA A 244 10.75 9.94 -22.57
C ALA A 244 11.02 9.93 -24.09
N ALA A 245 11.04 11.08 -24.75
CA ALA A 245 11.30 11.18 -26.19
C ALA A 245 12.78 11.34 -26.57
N ALA A 246 13.67 11.67 -25.61
CA ALA A 246 15.05 12.04 -25.89
C ALA A 246 16.08 10.91 -25.71
N ALA A 247 15.73 9.78 -25.06
CA ALA A 247 16.67 8.68 -24.79
C ALA A 247 16.92 7.75 -25.99
N ALA A 248 16.28 7.99 -27.15
CA ALA A 248 16.42 7.19 -28.36
C ALA A 248 17.42 7.78 -29.37
N SER A 249 18.54 8.33 -28.91
CA SER A 249 19.69 8.56 -29.78
C SER A 249 20.97 8.77 -28.97
N HIS A 250 21.78 7.73 -28.86
CA HIS A 250 23.24 7.73 -29.04
C HIS A 250 23.81 6.43 -28.47
N GLY A 251 24.07 5.47 -29.36
CA GLY A 251 25.12 4.49 -29.11
C GLY A 251 26.48 5.11 -29.39
N THR A 252 27.54 4.59 -28.77
CA THR A 252 28.67 3.88 -29.40
C THR A 252 29.84 3.76 -28.39
N GLU A 253 30.27 2.51 -28.18
CA GLU A 253 31.61 1.95 -27.85
C GLU A 253 32.63 2.70 -26.97
N ALA A 254 33.22 1.96 -26.00
CA ALA A 254 34.67 1.77 -25.89
C ALA A 254 35.06 0.64 -24.90
N GLU A 255 36.09 -0.12 -25.28
CA GLU A 255 36.62 -1.35 -24.69
C GLU A 255 37.58 -1.19 -23.49
N ALA A 256 37.62 -2.24 -22.68
CA ALA A 256 38.72 -2.90 -21.93
C ALA A 256 40.05 -2.20 -21.58
N ALA A 257 40.49 -2.39 -20.31
CA ALA A 257 41.85 -2.80 -19.94
C ALA A 257 41.96 -3.33 -18.48
N CYS A 258 42.52 -4.54 -18.31
CA CYS A 258 43.09 -5.12 -17.08
C CYS A 258 44.42 -4.39 -16.69
N ALA A 259 45.07 -4.46 -15.52
CA ALA A 259 45.14 -5.33 -14.33
C ALA A 259 45.90 -4.54 -13.19
N PRO A 260 46.56 -5.17 -12.19
CA PRO A 260 46.04 -5.59 -10.89
C PRO A 260 46.70 -4.87 -9.68
N GLY A 261 46.08 -4.94 -8.50
CA GLY A 261 46.66 -4.50 -7.23
C GLY A 261 46.34 -5.50 -6.13
N THR A 262 47.38 -6.05 -5.51
CA THR A 262 47.39 -7.15 -4.53
C THR A 262 47.16 -6.71 -3.09
N ALA A 263 46.63 -7.67 -2.29
CA ALA A 263 46.71 -7.78 -0.83
C ALA A 263 45.78 -6.83 -0.02
N GLU A 264 45.16 -7.18 1.11
CA GLU A 264 45.46 -8.17 2.16
C GLU A 264 44.21 -8.78 2.79
N THR A 265 44.38 -9.99 3.32
CA THR A 265 43.49 -10.76 4.21
C THR A 265 43.34 -10.11 5.58
N SER A 266 42.11 -10.00 6.10
CA SER A 266 41.85 -10.06 7.54
C SER A 266 40.45 -10.61 7.82
N GLU A 267 40.44 -11.81 8.39
CA GLU A 267 39.30 -12.39 9.10
C GLU A 267 39.11 -11.64 10.42
N SER A 268 37.90 -11.17 10.69
CA SER A 268 37.46 -10.88 12.04
C SER A 268 35.99 -11.28 12.19
N SER A 269 35.82 -12.56 12.53
CA SER A 269 34.64 -13.07 13.20
C SER A 269 34.44 -12.31 14.50
N GLN A 270 33.38 -11.51 14.59
CA GLN A 270 32.80 -11.11 15.86
C GLN A 270 31.32 -11.44 15.84
N ALA A 271 31.01 -12.53 16.54
CA ALA A 271 29.68 -12.81 17.04
C ALA A 271 29.25 -11.62 17.91
N SER A 272 28.25 -10.87 17.46
CA SER A 272 27.59 -9.89 18.30
C SER A 272 26.55 -10.61 19.15
N GLU A 273 26.86 -10.67 20.43
CA GLU A 273 26.04 -11.20 21.51
C GLU A 273 24.66 -10.56 21.53
N THR A 274 23.65 -11.44 21.59
CA THR A 274 22.31 -11.27 22.16
C THR A 274 22.01 -9.90 22.77
N SER A 275 21.34 -9.04 22.02
CA SER A 275 20.48 -8.00 22.60
C SER A 275 19.29 -8.70 23.25
N GLN A 276 19.23 -8.68 24.57
CA GLN A 276 18.07 -9.09 25.34
C GLN A 276 16.89 -8.21 24.93
N ASP A 277 15.96 -8.78 24.15
CA ASP A 277 14.69 -8.14 23.83
C ASP A 277 13.92 -7.86 25.12
N PRO A 278 13.44 -6.62 25.34
CA PRO A 278 12.54 -6.35 26.45
C PRO A 278 11.26 -7.16 26.23
N GLU A 279 10.91 -7.98 27.21
CA GLU A 279 9.69 -8.80 27.25
C GLU A 279 8.47 -8.00 26.76
N GLY A 280 7.98 -8.31 25.54
CA GLY A 280 6.64 -7.93 25.09
C GLY A 280 6.50 -7.16 23.77
N SER A 281 7.55 -6.84 23.03
CA SER A 281 7.38 -6.39 21.62
C SER A 281 7.20 -7.61 20.72
N GLY A 282 6.08 -7.67 19.98
CA GLY A 282 5.92 -8.68 18.94
C GLY A 282 6.96 -8.50 17.82
N VAL A 283 7.00 -9.46 16.91
CA VAL A 283 7.80 -9.40 15.69
C VAL A 283 6.91 -9.42 14.46
N GLU A 284 7.40 -8.81 13.40
CA GLU A 284 6.95 -9.01 12.03
C GLU A 284 7.77 -10.14 11.43
N VAL A 285 7.12 -11.26 11.11
CA VAL A 285 7.71 -12.38 10.38
C VAL A 285 7.26 -12.28 8.93
N MET A 286 8.24 -12.24 8.03
CA MET A 286 8.01 -12.27 6.59
C MET A 286 8.78 -13.40 5.96
N CYS A 287 8.13 -14.17 5.11
CA CYS A 287 8.79 -15.23 4.38
C CYS A 287 8.15 -15.54 3.04
N THR A 288 8.93 -16.24 2.21
CA THR A 288 8.46 -16.82 0.97
C THR A 288 8.64 -18.33 1.04
N VAL A 289 7.56 -19.08 0.85
CA VAL A 289 7.56 -20.56 0.93
C VAL A 289 6.99 -21.18 -0.34
N ARG A 290 7.48 -22.35 -0.72
CA ARG A 290 6.92 -23.13 -1.83
C ARG A 290 5.94 -24.16 -1.30
N LEU A 291 4.66 -24.03 -1.65
CA LEU A 291 3.61 -24.92 -1.19
C LEU A 291 2.55 -25.15 -2.28
N ASP A 292 1.94 -26.32 -2.27
CA ASP A 292 0.66 -26.53 -2.95
C ASP A 292 -0.48 -25.77 -2.22
N PRO A 293 -1.67 -25.61 -2.82
CA PRO A 293 -2.79 -24.90 -2.20
C PRO A 293 -3.26 -25.49 -0.86
N LEU A 294 -3.12 -26.80 -0.64
CA LEU A 294 -3.53 -27.46 0.59
C LEU A 294 -2.55 -27.21 1.73
N GLY A 295 -1.25 -27.25 1.42
CA GLY A 295 -0.17 -26.87 2.33
C GLY A 295 -0.29 -25.41 2.75
N ALA A 296 -0.57 -24.52 1.81
CA ALA A 296 -0.81 -23.11 2.12
C ALA A 296 -2.04 -22.88 3.02
N ALA A 297 -3.13 -23.61 2.78
CA ALA A 297 -4.31 -23.55 3.65
C ALA A 297 -4.03 -24.08 5.06
N SER A 298 -3.27 -25.17 5.16
CA SER A 298 -2.87 -25.77 6.46
C SER A 298 -1.95 -24.84 7.24
N LEU A 299 -0.97 -24.24 6.56
CA LEU A 299 -0.07 -23.26 7.17
C LEU A 299 -0.82 -22.01 7.59
N ARG A 300 -1.76 -21.49 6.77
CA ARG A 300 -2.61 -20.35 7.16
C ARG A 300 -3.34 -20.63 8.48
N HIS A 301 -3.94 -21.80 8.62
CA HIS A 301 -4.62 -22.19 9.86
C HIS A 301 -3.66 -22.24 11.06
N ALA A 302 -2.48 -22.84 10.89
CA ALA A 302 -1.49 -22.91 11.96
C ALA A 302 -0.97 -21.52 12.37
N LEU A 303 -0.83 -20.59 11.42
CA LEU A 303 -0.38 -19.23 11.69
C LEU A 303 -1.46 -18.36 12.34
N ASP A 304 -2.74 -18.62 12.05
CA ASP A 304 -3.88 -17.90 12.66
C ASP A 304 -3.91 -18.07 14.18
N ASP A 305 -3.57 -19.26 14.67
CA ASP A 305 -3.48 -19.54 16.11
C ASP A 305 -2.26 -18.87 16.78
N LEU A 306 -1.26 -18.45 16.00
CA LEU A 306 0.03 -17.95 16.48
C LEU A 306 0.21 -16.44 16.28
N GLY A 307 -0.57 -15.82 15.39
CA GLY A 307 -0.39 -14.45 14.94
C GLY A 307 -1.56 -13.54 15.31
N ASP A 308 -1.26 -12.28 15.60
CA ASP A 308 -2.24 -11.21 15.77
C ASP A 308 -2.78 -10.72 14.40
N SER A 309 -2.03 -10.95 13.32
CA SER A 309 -2.41 -10.62 11.94
C SER A 309 -1.64 -11.51 10.96
N VAL A 310 -2.35 -12.15 10.04
CA VAL A 310 -1.77 -13.14 9.10
C VAL A 310 -2.24 -12.83 7.68
N ILE A 311 -1.28 -12.67 6.77
CA ILE A 311 -1.48 -12.63 5.33
C ILE A 311 -0.75 -13.81 4.69
N VAL A 312 -1.47 -14.59 3.88
CA VAL A 312 -0.90 -15.67 3.06
C VAL A 312 -1.43 -15.54 1.64
N THR A 313 -0.56 -15.24 0.68
CA THR A 313 -0.96 -14.96 -0.71
C THR A 313 0.01 -15.55 -1.73
N PRO A 314 -0.45 -16.11 -2.86
CA PRO A 314 0.44 -16.65 -3.88
C PRO A 314 1.07 -15.51 -4.69
N ILE A 315 2.39 -15.54 -4.83
CA ILE A 315 3.22 -14.63 -5.65
C ILE A 315 3.02 -14.94 -7.13
N ASP A 316 3.15 -16.21 -7.49
CA ASP A 316 3.06 -16.65 -8.86
C ASP A 316 1.59 -16.77 -9.29
N ALA A 317 1.31 -16.39 -10.54
CA ALA A 317 -0.02 -16.53 -11.13
C ALA A 317 -0.36 -17.99 -11.46
N GLU A 318 0.66 -18.78 -11.79
CA GLU A 318 0.56 -20.18 -12.19
C GLU A 318 1.39 -21.08 -11.28
N ALA A 319 0.95 -22.32 -11.14
CA ALA A 319 1.72 -23.32 -10.41
C ALA A 319 2.95 -23.75 -11.21
N ASP A 320 3.99 -24.18 -10.50
CA ASP A 320 5.09 -24.92 -11.11
C ASP A 320 4.66 -26.31 -11.60
N GLN A 321 5.61 -27.06 -12.15
CA GLN A 321 5.37 -28.40 -12.69
C GLN A 321 4.87 -29.41 -11.64
N ASP A 322 5.14 -29.14 -10.36
CA ASP A 322 4.76 -29.97 -9.22
C ASP A 322 3.43 -29.51 -8.58
N GLY A 323 2.76 -28.50 -9.16
CA GLY A 323 1.51 -27.96 -8.64
C GLY A 323 1.70 -27.00 -7.44
N SER A 324 2.92 -26.55 -7.19
CA SER A 324 3.27 -25.64 -6.11
C SER A 324 3.36 -24.19 -6.58
N TYR A 325 3.11 -23.26 -5.66
CA TYR A 325 3.27 -21.83 -5.86
C TYR A 325 4.29 -21.29 -4.86
N ARG A 326 4.93 -20.16 -5.18
CA ARG A 326 5.57 -19.36 -4.14
C ARG A 326 4.49 -18.55 -3.40
N TRP A 327 4.47 -18.66 -2.09
CA TRP A 327 3.54 -17.95 -1.21
C TRP A 327 4.29 -16.91 -0.41
N ARG A 328 3.83 -15.67 -0.46
CA ARG A 328 4.23 -14.61 0.46
C ARG A 328 3.44 -14.78 1.74
N ILE A 329 4.16 -14.83 2.85
CA ILE A 329 3.59 -14.91 4.20
C ILE A 329 4.06 -13.69 4.97
N HIS A 330 3.12 -13.04 5.62
CA HIS A 330 3.38 -11.96 6.54
C HIS A 330 2.56 -12.20 7.82
N VAL A 331 3.24 -12.27 8.96
CA VAL A 331 2.64 -12.55 10.26
C VAL A 331 3.17 -11.57 11.28
N HIS A 332 2.27 -10.90 11.98
CA HIS A 332 2.60 -10.24 13.24
C HIS A 332 2.37 -11.23 14.39
N THR A 333 3.38 -11.54 15.18
CA THR A 333 3.30 -12.55 16.25
C THR A 333 4.14 -12.17 17.46
N ARG A 334 3.78 -12.67 18.64
CA ARG A 334 4.64 -12.64 19.83
C ARG A 334 5.39 -13.96 20.05
N GLU A 335 5.08 -14.96 19.25
CA GLU A 335 5.60 -16.33 19.34
C GLU A 335 6.50 -16.65 18.15
N GLU A 336 7.50 -15.80 17.90
CA GLU A 336 8.43 -15.93 16.75
C GLU A 336 8.98 -17.36 16.60
N PRO A 337 9.49 -18.04 17.65
CA PRO A 337 10.10 -19.35 17.45
C PRO A 337 9.09 -20.43 17.03
N ARG A 338 7.83 -20.32 17.48
CA ARG A 338 6.76 -21.26 17.08
C ARG A 338 6.27 -20.96 15.67
N THR A 339 6.21 -19.67 15.31
CA THR A 339 5.88 -19.22 13.95
C THR A 339 6.93 -19.68 12.95
N ALA A 340 8.22 -19.49 13.27
CA ALA A 340 9.34 -19.99 12.47
C ALA A 340 9.26 -21.51 12.29
N ALA A 341 9.00 -22.26 13.37
CA ALA A 341 8.89 -23.71 13.31
C ALA A 341 7.71 -24.17 12.42
N ALA A 342 6.55 -23.50 12.50
CA ALA A 342 5.40 -23.80 11.67
C ALA A 342 5.69 -23.57 10.17
N VAL A 343 6.34 -22.45 9.83
CA VAL A 343 6.76 -22.12 8.46
C VAL A 343 7.73 -23.16 7.91
N HIS A 344 8.79 -23.49 8.64
CA HIS A 344 9.80 -24.47 8.20
C HIS A 344 9.25 -25.90 8.13
N ALA A 345 8.25 -26.24 8.95
CA ALA A 345 7.58 -27.54 8.89
C ALA A 345 6.64 -27.68 7.69
N ALA A 346 6.14 -26.57 7.15
CA ALA A 346 5.20 -26.59 6.03
C ALA A 346 5.88 -26.90 4.70
N GLY A 347 7.09 -26.39 4.46
CA GLY A 347 7.81 -26.62 3.20
C GLY A 347 9.11 -25.81 3.06
N PRO A 348 9.76 -25.90 1.89
CA PRO A 348 10.99 -25.16 1.61
C PRO A 348 10.78 -23.64 1.69
N VAL A 349 11.62 -22.99 2.48
CA VAL A 349 11.62 -21.53 2.69
C VAL A 349 12.70 -20.91 1.79
N GLU A 350 12.31 -19.99 0.90
CA GLU A 350 13.22 -19.29 0.00
C GLU A 350 13.83 -18.05 0.66
N ALA A 351 13.05 -17.36 1.50
CA ALA A 351 13.48 -16.19 2.27
C ALA A 351 12.72 -16.14 3.60
N TYR A 352 13.41 -15.78 4.67
CA TYR A 352 12.83 -15.58 6.00
C TYR A 352 13.48 -14.37 6.66
N SER A 353 12.65 -13.47 7.20
CA SER A 353 13.08 -12.36 8.04
C SER A 353 12.13 -12.19 9.20
N ALA A 354 12.68 -11.87 10.38
CA ALA A 354 11.92 -11.48 11.55
C ALA A 354 12.45 -10.13 12.05
N THR A 355 11.57 -9.14 12.14
CA THR A 355 11.91 -7.77 12.55
C THR A 355 11.11 -7.39 13.79
N GLY A 356 11.74 -6.73 14.77
CA GLY A 356 11.04 -6.31 15.99
C GLY A 356 10.03 -5.20 15.73
N LEU A 357 8.80 -5.33 16.26
CA LEU A 357 7.77 -4.30 16.16
C LEU A 357 8.01 -3.24 17.24
N HIS A 358 8.56 -2.10 16.86
CA HIS A 358 8.74 -0.98 17.78
C HIS A 358 7.38 -0.31 18.08
N ARG A 359 6.87 -0.49 19.30
CA ARG A 359 5.78 0.36 19.80
C ARG A 359 6.34 1.74 20.12
N SER A 360 5.91 2.76 19.38
CA SER A 360 6.24 4.15 19.73
C SER A 360 5.73 4.48 21.14
N PRO A 361 6.59 4.91 22.09
CA PRO A 361 6.22 5.09 23.49
C PRO A 361 5.56 6.44 23.76
N HIS A 362 4.48 6.80 23.04
CA HIS A 362 3.76 8.07 23.28
C HIS A 362 2.24 7.88 23.38
N GLY A 363 1.81 7.20 24.46
CA GLY A 363 0.48 7.35 25.03
C GLY A 363 0.49 8.44 26.10
N HIS A 364 -0.45 9.38 26.02
CA HIS A 364 -0.57 10.60 26.83
C HIS A 364 -0.27 10.45 28.34
N SER A 365 0.78 11.12 28.83
CA SER A 365 0.81 11.63 30.20
C SER A 365 0.33 13.08 30.18
N GLY A 366 -0.93 13.31 30.55
CA GLY A 366 -1.44 14.65 30.82
C GLY A 366 -0.64 15.29 31.96
N SER A 367 0.06 16.38 31.65
CA SER A 367 0.75 17.19 32.64
C SER A 367 -0.26 17.97 33.50
N GLU A 368 -0.52 17.47 34.70
CA GLU A 368 -0.93 18.30 35.83
C GLU A 368 0.27 19.13 36.32
N GLN A 369 0.17 20.46 36.19
CA GLN A 369 0.94 21.56 36.82
C GLN A 369 1.27 22.61 35.73
N ALA A 370 1.01 23.90 35.86
CA ALA A 370 0.53 24.70 36.96
C ALA A 370 -0.11 25.98 36.37
N ASN A 371 -1.28 26.38 36.84
CA ASN A 371 -1.77 27.73 36.63
C ASN A 371 -2.02 28.37 38.00
N ARG A 372 -0.94 28.84 38.62
CA ARG A 372 -0.98 29.89 39.64
C ARG A 372 -0.52 31.17 38.95
N ASP A 373 -1.48 32.07 38.75
CA ASP A 373 -1.38 33.51 38.98
C ASP A 373 -2.23 34.28 37.97
N GLN A 374 -3.46 34.60 38.37
CA GLN A 374 -4.14 35.81 37.92
C GLN A 374 -4.75 36.55 39.11
N PRO A 375 -4.53 37.89 39.22
CA PRO A 375 -5.01 38.67 40.34
C PRO A 375 -6.50 39.04 40.18
N SER A 376 -7.21 38.99 41.31
CA SER A 376 -8.64 39.29 41.41
C SER A 376 -9.00 40.69 40.92
N ARG A 377 -9.98 40.79 40.02
CA ARG A 377 -10.80 42.00 39.83
C ARG A 377 -12.21 41.75 40.37
N ASN A 378 -12.48 42.30 41.55
CA ASN A 378 -13.80 42.40 42.16
C ASN A 378 -14.75 43.24 41.27
N LYS A 379 -15.94 42.69 41.00
CA LYS A 379 -17.14 43.47 40.64
C LYS A 379 -17.93 43.76 41.92
N PRO A 380 -18.55 44.95 42.08
CA PRO A 380 -19.37 45.24 43.25
C PRO A 380 -20.78 44.66 43.08
N SER A 381 -21.22 43.95 44.11
CA SER A 381 -22.59 43.52 44.35
C SER A 381 -23.49 44.71 44.68
N ARG A 382 -24.63 44.80 43.99
CA ARG A 382 -25.71 45.75 44.25
C ARG A 382 -26.92 44.93 44.73
N ASN A 383 -27.33 45.11 45.98
CA ASN A 383 -28.69 44.79 46.44
C ASN A 383 -29.12 45.83 47.49
N GLN A 384 -30.22 46.50 47.15
CA GLN A 384 -31.34 46.97 48.00
C GLN A 384 -31.03 47.53 49.40
N GLU A 385 -31.23 48.84 49.56
CA GLU A 385 -32.40 49.45 50.20
C GLU A 385 -32.61 50.88 49.68
#